data_AF-A0A3B0AKV7-F1
#
_entry.id   AF-A0A3B0AKV7-F1
#
_cell.length_a   1.000
_cell.length_b   1.000
_cell.length_c   1.000
_cell.angle_alpha   90.00
_cell.angle_beta   90.00
_cell.angle_gamma   90.00
#
_symmetry.space_group_name_H-M   'P 1'
#
loop_
_entity.id
_entity.type
_entity.pdbx_description
1 polymer ?
#
loop_
_entity_poly.entity_id
_entity_poly.type
_entity_poly.pdbx_seq_one_letter_code
_entity_poly.pdbx_strand_id
1 'polypeptide(L)' 'MRLVKNFLFVVLNMVVELWTGFFNRTSEFYDKYTETKTRKGYVMFVSLAFVAAIGITTWMYKRVYG' A
#
# COMPACT_ATOMS: atom_id res chain seq x y z
N MET A 1 -16.31 -5.93 1.90
CA MET A 1 -15.63 -6.05 0.60
C MET A 1 -15.16 -4.71 0.01
N ARG A 2 -15.89 -3.59 0.19
CA ARG A 2 -15.47 -2.25 -0.29
C ARG A 2 -14.21 -1.71 0.41
N LEU A 3 -14.12 -1.87 1.74
CA LEU A 3 -12.95 -1.43 2.53
C LEU A 3 -11.65 -2.10 2.11
N VAL A 4 -11.66 -3.43 1.89
CA VAL A 4 -10.48 -4.18 1.46
C VAL A 4 -10.01 -3.72 0.09
N LYS A 5 -10.93 -3.45 -0.85
CA LYS A 5 -10.60 -2.87 -2.15
C LYS A 5 -9.96 -1.48 -1.99
N ASN A 6 -10.54 -0.62 -1.16
CA ASN A 6 -9.99 0.71 -0.89
C ASN A 6 -8.55 0.64 -0.35
N PHE A 7 -8.28 -0.26 0.61
CA PHE A 7 -6.92 -0.45 1.14
C PHE A 7 -5.94 -0.99 0.11
N LEU A 8 -6.37 -1.92 -0.75
CA LEU A 8 -5.56 -2.38 -1.88
C LEU A 8 -5.17 -1.24 -2.83
N PHE A 9 -6.11 -0.34 -3.14
CA PHE A 9 -5.82 0.84 -3.96
C PHE A 9 -4.81 1.77 -3.28
N VAL A 10 -4.92 1.99 -1.97
CA VAL A 10 -3.96 2.80 -1.20
C VAL A 10 -2.56 2.18 -1.25
N VAL A 11 -2.44 0.88 -0.96
CA VAL A 11 -1.14 0.18 -0.96
C VAL A 11 -0.53 0.16 -2.36
N LEU A 12 -1.31 -0.13 -3.40
CA LEU A 12 -0.81 -0.11 -4.78
C LEU A 12 -0.38 1.28 -5.22
N ASN A 13 -1.15 2.31 -4.89
CA ASN A 13 -0.79 3.69 -5.20
C ASN A 13 0.51 4.08 -4.51
N MET A 14 0.66 3.74 -3.23
CA MET A 14 1.89 4.00 -2.46
C MET A 14 3.11 3.27 -3.04
N VAL A 15 2.96 2.01 -3.47
CA VAL A 15 4.04 1.25 -4.13
C VAL A 15 4.43 1.89 -5.46
N VAL A 16 3.46 2.34 -6.26
CA VAL A 16 3.72 3.02 -7.54
C VAL A 16 4.39 4.38 -7.31
N GLU A 17 3.95 5.17 -6.34
CA GLU A 17 4.60 6.45 -6.00
C GLU A 17 6.04 6.25 -5.52
N LEU A 18 6.29 5.27 -4.65
CA LEU A 18 7.64 4.90 -4.20
C LEU A 18 8.54 4.46 -5.36
N TRP A 19 7.99 3.73 -6.32
CA TRP A 19 8.76 3.22 -7.46
C TRP A 19 9.07 4.29 -8.50
N THR A 20 8.09 5.13 -8.80
CA THR A 20 8.20 6.18 -9.83
C THR A 20 8.87 7.45 -9.30
N GLY A 21 9.00 7.57 -7.97
CA GLY A 21 9.48 8.78 -7.30
C GLY A 21 8.49 9.95 -7.38
N PHE A 22 7.31 9.72 -7.96
CA PHE A 22 6.30 10.74 -8.20
C PHE A 22 5.33 10.76 -7.04
N PHE A 23 5.72 11.42 -5.94
CA PHE A 23 4.84 11.66 -4.81
C PHE A 23 3.83 12.73 -5.19
N ASN A 24 2.64 12.31 -5.59
CA ASN A 24 1.56 13.23 -5.90
C ASN A 24 0.99 13.74 -4.57
N ARG A 25 1.02 15.06 -4.37
CA ARG A 25 0.63 15.74 -3.12
C ARG A 25 -0.88 15.69 -2.81
N THR A 26 -1.64 14.84 -3.49
CA THR A 26 -3.09 14.79 -3.40
C THR A 26 -3.52 13.95 -2.19
N SER A 27 -3.47 14.57 -1.00
CA SER A 27 -4.00 14.03 0.26
C SER A 27 -5.42 13.46 0.10
N GLU A 28 -6.23 14.06 -0.78
CA GLU A 28 -7.61 13.63 -1.04
C GLU A 28 -7.75 12.16 -1.45
N PHE A 29 -6.77 11.57 -2.15
CA PHE A 29 -6.85 10.16 -2.52
C PHE A 29 -6.72 9.29 -1.27
N TYR A 30 -5.68 9.53 -0.48
CA TYR A 30 -5.47 8.83 0.78
C TYR A 30 -6.63 9.06 1.75
N ASP A 31 -7.09 10.30 1.95
CA ASP A 31 -8.21 10.59 2.86
C ASP A 31 -9.50 9.87 2.44
N LYS A 32 -9.85 9.90 1.14
CA LYS A 32 -11.06 9.26 0.62
C LYS A 32 -11.08 7.74 0.78
N TYR A 33 -9.91 7.10 0.76
CA TYR A 33 -9.79 5.65 0.87
C TYR A 33 -9.39 5.16 2.27
N THR A 34 -8.92 6.05 3.14
CA THR A 34 -8.45 5.74 4.51
C THR A 34 -9.41 6.22 5.60
N GLU A 35 -10.60 6.76 5.26
CA GLU A 35 -11.71 6.99 6.21
C GLU A 35 -12.16 5.67 6.89
N THR A 36 -11.35 5.21 7.83
CA THR A 36 -11.53 3.95 8.55
C THR A 36 -11.20 4.22 10.00
N LYS A 37 -12.16 4.76 10.75
CA LYS A 37 -12.08 4.97 12.22
C LYS A 37 -12.06 3.68 13.05
N THR A 38 -11.87 2.50 12.45
CA THR A 38 -12.02 1.20 13.13
C THR A 38 -10.70 0.44 13.24
N ARG A 39 -10.39 -0.04 14.47
CA ARG A 39 -9.17 -0.81 14.81
C ARG A 39 -8.94 -2.02 13.90
N LYS A 40 -10.01 -2.66 13.41
CA LYS A 40 -9.96 -3.79 12.47
C LYS A 40 -9.43 -3.38 11.08
N GLY A 41 -9.79 -2.19 10.60
CA GLY A 41 -9.31 -1.66 9.31
C GLY A 41 -7.81 -1.39 9.34
N TYR A 42 -7.32 -0.83 10.45
CA TYR A 42 -5.88 -0.60 10.65
C TYR A 42 -5.06 -1.90 10.63
N VAL A 43 -5.51 -2.94 11.34
CA VAL A 43 -4.82 -4.25 11.34
C VAL A 43 -4.79 -4.87 9.94
N MET A 44 -5.89 -4.79 9.19
CA MET A 44 -5.91 -5.25 7.78
C MET A 44 -4.93 -4.46 6.92
N PHE A 45 -4.92 -3.13 7.04
CA PHE A 45 -4.00 -2.28 6.28
C PHE A 45 -2.54 -2.63 6.54
N VAL A 46 -2.15 -2.74 7.80
CA VAL A 46 -0.77 -3.07 8.19
C VAL A 46 -0.39 -4.46 7.67
N SER A 47 -1.29 -5.45 7.75
CA SER A 47 -1.01 -6.79 7.22
C SER A 47 -0.80 -6.81 5.71
N LEU A 48 -1.61 -6.06 4.94
CA LEU A 48 -1.47 -5.91 3.49
C LEU A 48 -0.18 -5.18 3.11
N ALA A 49 0.16 -4.10 3.81
CA ALA A 49 1.40 -3.38 3.61
C ALA A 49 2.63 -4.26 3.91
N PHE A 50 2.56 -5.09 4.95
CA PHE A 50 3.63 -6.01 5.31
C PHE A 50 3.87 -7.08 4.24
N VAL A 51 2.80 -7.70 3.70
CA VAL A 51 2.91 -8.66 2.59
C VAL A 51 3.47 -8.00 1.34
N ALA A 52 3.02 -6.79 1.01
CA ALA A 52 3.54 -6.03 -0.13
C ALA A 52 5.04 -5.73 0.02
N ALA A 53 5.48 -5.30 1.20
CA ALA A 53 6.89 -5.04 1.50
C ALA A 53 7.74 -6.31 1.32
N ILE A 54 7.33 -7.44 1.90
CA ILE A 54 8.04 -8.72 1.73
C ILE A 54 8.12 -9.11 0.26
N GLY A 55 7.02 -8.96 -0.49
CA GLY A 55 6.97 -9.28 -1.92
C GLY A 55 7.96 -8.44 -2.72
N ILE A 56 7.99 -7.13 -2.49
CA ILE A 56 8.91 -6.21 -3.16
C ILE A 56 10.36 -6.54 -2.79
N THR A 57 10.68 -6.71 -1.50
CA THR A 57 12.03 -7.03 -1.04
C THR A 57 12.52 -8.36 -1.62
N THR A 58 11.67 -9.39 -1.63
CA THR A 58 12.01 -10.72 -2.19
C THR A 58 12.25 -10.64 -3.70
N TRP A 59 11.39 -9.92 -4.42
CA TRP A 59 11.55 -9.72 -5.86
C TRP A 59 12.84 -8.95 -6.18
N MET A 60 13.13 -7.88 -5.42
CA MET A 60 14.32 -7.07 -5.61
C MET A 60 15.59 -7.87 -5.30
N TYR A 61 15.57 -8.66 -4.22
CA TYR A 61 16.65 -9.56 -3.86
C TYR A 61 16.93 -10.57 -4.98
N LYS A 62 15.88 -11.21 -5.51
CA LYS A 62 15.99 -12.11 -6.67
C LYS A 62 16.55 -11.44 -7.91
N ARG A 63 16.25 -10.16 -8.14
CA ARG A 63 16.73 -9.42 -9.31
C ARG A 63 18.20 -9.00 -9.21
N VAL A 64 18.67 -8.73 -7.99
CA VAL A 64 20.03 -8.27 -7.74
C VAL A 64 21.01 -9.44 -7.55
N TYR A 65 20.56 -10.51 -6.91
CA TYR A 65 21.42 -11.64 -6.51
C TYR A 65 21.09 -12.96 -7.22
N GLY A 66 20.00 -13.03 -8.00
CA GLY A 66 19.63 -14.19 -8.82
C GLY A 66 19.83 -13.91 -10.29
#